data_AF-A0A951R8J6-F1
#
_entry.id   AF-A0A951R8J6-F1
#
_cell.length_a   1.000
_cell.length_b   1.000
_cell.length_c   1.000
_cell.angle_alpha   90.00
_cell.angle_beta   90.00
_cell.angle_gamma   90.00
#
_symmetry.space_group_name_H-M   'P 1'
#
loop_
_entity.id
_entity.type
_entity.pdbx_description
1 polymer ?
#
loop_
_entity_poly.entity_id
_entity_poly.type
_entity_poly.pdbx_seq_one_letter_code
_entity_poly.pdbx_strand_id
1 'polypeptide(L)'
;MYIGILGAWVAVFLTLSILSYLYKDNPFYKLAEHIFVGISAAHWATIAFWNQVQPNLFGRLWPQAEVASLEGFNKFWYGIYNVLSVLFRKVFPEDTINGVLYRGIGDQPQNLSYIFAFILGLFMLFRLIPKIGWLSRWSLGYVIGMAAGLRLYGYMSSDVIGQIHATMLPLWTGDLVSSINN
;
A
#
# COMPACT_ATOMS: atom_id res chain seq x y z
N MET A 1 18.06 30.39 7.19
CA MET A 1 19.54 30.31 7.13
C MET A 1 20.12 29.35 8.18
N TYR A 2 19.80 29.50 9.47
CA TYR A 2 20.36 28.64 10.55
C TYR A 2 19.95 27.14 10.49
N ILE A 3 18.71 26.83 10.11
CA ILE A 3 18.21 25.44 10.02
C ILE A 3 18.98 24.61 8.98
N GLY A 4 19.37 25.21 7.85
CA GLY A 4 20.13 24.53 6.80
C GLY A 4 21.57 24.20 7.21
N ILE A 5 22.20 25.09 7.97
CA ILE A 5 23.57 24.90 8.48
C ILE A 5 23.61 23.79 9.53
N LEU A 6 22.64 23.76 10.45
CA LEU A 6 22.52 22.67 11.43
C LEU A 6 22.27 21.32 10.74
N GLY A 7 21.38 21.28 9.74
CA GLY A 7 21.15 20.07 8.95
C GLY A 7 22.40 19.58 8.21
N ALA A 8 23.20 20.50 7.67
CA ALA A 8 24.47 20.16 7.00
C ALA A 8 25.49 19.55 7.97
N TRP A 9 25.63 20.10 9.18
CA TRP A 9 26.51 19.52 10.21
C TRP A 9 26.06 18.12 10.64
N VAL A 10 24.76 17.93 10.83
CA VAL A 10 24.18 16.62 11.14
C VAL A 10 24.43 15.62 9.99
N ALA A 11 24.27 16.05 8.74
CA ALA A 11 24.54 15.22 7.57
C ALA A 11 26.02 14.81 7.50
N VAL A 12 26.95 15.74 7.65
CA VAL A 12 28.40 15.46 7.67
C VAL A 12 28.75 14.47 8.80
N PHE A 13 28.20 14.67 10.00
CA PHE A 13 28.41 13.76 11.12
C PHE A 13 27.88 12.34 10.83
N LEU A 14 26.68 12.20 10.25
CA LEU A 14 26.14 10.91 9.87
C LEU A 14 26.97 10.23 8.77
N THR A 15 27.43 10.99 7.77
CA THR A 15 28.30 10.46 6.71
C THR A 15 29.61 9.92 7.29
N LEU A 16 30.25 10.65 8.20
CA LEU A 16 31.44 10.18 8.91
C LEU A 16 31.14 8.97 9.80
N SER A 17 29.98 8.94 10.45
CA SER A 17 29.55 7.83 11.30
C SER A 17 29.35 6.53 10.51
N ILE A 18 28.80 6.60 9.29
CA ILE A 18 28.72 5.46 8.37
C ILE A 18 30.11 5.05 7.85
N LEU A 19 30.98 6.02 7.52
CA LEU A 19 32.35 5.73 7.07
C LEU A 19 33.21 5.08 8.16
N SER A 20 32.86 5.26 9.44
CA SER A 20 33.49 4.55 10.57
C SER A 20 33.35 3.03 10.49
N TYR A 21 32.52 2.49 9.59
CA TYR A 21 32.51 1.07 9.24
C TYR A 21 33.90 0.54 8.87
N LEU A 22 34.70 1.34 8.15
CA LEU A 22 36.02 0.94 7.68
C LEU A 22 37.03 0.72 8.82
N TYR A 23 36.74 1.23 10.01
CA TYR A 23 37.66 1.23 11.16
C TYR A 23 37.35 0.17 12.24
N LYS A 24 36.54 -0.84 11.90
CA LYS A 24 36.10 -1.94 12.80
C LYS A 24 35.04 -1.48 13.85
N ASP A 25 34.18 -2.41 14.27
CA ASP A 25 32.95 -2.23 15.08
C ASP A 25 32.97 -1.09 16.13
N ASN A 26 32.60 0.12 15.72
CA ASN A 26 32.48 1.29 16.60
C ASN A 26 30.99 1.56 16.94
N PRO A 27 30.62 1.86 18.20
CA PRO A 27 29.25 2.26 18.58
C PRO A 27 28.60 3.31 17.68
N PHE A 28 29.38 4.25 17.14
CA PHE A 28 28.88 5.28 16.22
C PHE A 28 28.33 4.72 14.91
N TYR A 29 28.97 3.69 14.35
CA TYR A 29 28.49 3.01 13.14
C TYR A 29 27.18 2.27 13.41
N LYS A 30 27.08 1.50 14.51
CA LYS A 30 25.85 0.75 14.87
C LYS A 30 24.65 1.68 15.11
N LEU A 31 24.90 2.83 15.75
CA LEU A 31 23.88 3.86 15.93
C LEU A 31 23.43 4.44 14.58
N ALA A 32 24.37 4.76 13.68
CA ALA A 32 24.03 5.26 12.35
C ALA A 32 23.25 4.24 11.51
N GLU A 33 23.61 2.96 11.59
CA GLU A 33 22.90 1.86 10.91
C GLU A 33 21.45 1.73 11.41
N HIS A 34 21.23 1.71 12.73
CA HIS A 34 19.86 1.64 13.28
C HIS A 34 19.03 2.88 12.98
N ILE A 35 19.63 4.07 13.00
CA ILE A 35 18.96 5.30 12.60
C ILE A 35 18.58 5.24 11.11
N PHE A 36 19.52 4.85 10.25
CA PHE A 36 19.29 4.77 8.80
C PHE A 36 18.17 3.78 8.46
N VAL A 37 18.24 2.57 9.00
CA VAL A 37 17.22 1.53 8.77
C VAL A 37 15.89 1.93 9.40
N GLY A 38 15.91 2.53 10.60
CA GLY A 38 14.72 3.01 11.30
C GLY A 38 13.97 4.11 10.53
N ILE A 39 14.70 5.14 10.08
CA ILE A 39 14.12 6.23 9.27
C ILE A 39 13.59 5.68 7.94
N SER A 40 14.34 4.79 7.29
CA SER A 40 13.91 4.20 6.02
C SER A 40 12.62 3.39 6.17
N ALA A 41 12.53 2.56 7.21
CA ALA A 41 11.34 1.79 7.52
C ALA A 41 10.14 2.70 7.87
N ALA A 42 10.37 3.74 8.67
CA ALA A 42 9.34 4.71 9.05
C ALA A 42 8.82 5.51 7.85
N HIS A 43 9.72 5.95 6.96
CA HIS A 43 9.36 6.65 5.73
C HIS A 43 8.48 5.79 4.83
N TRP A 44 8.90 4.55 4.56
CA TRP A 44 8.12 3.61 3.77
C TRP A 44 6.77 3.27 4.40
N ALA A 45 6.73 3.02 5.72
CA ALA A 45 5.50 2.74 6.43
C ALA A 45 4.50 3.91 6.35
N THR A 46 5.01 5.15 6.51
CA THR A 46 4.19 6.36 6.42
C THR A 46 3.64 6.55 5.01
N ILE A 47 4.49 6.45 3.99
CA ILE A 47 4.06 6.55 2.59
C ILE A 47 3.02 5.47 2.26
N ALA A 48 3.26 4.23 2.66
CA ALA A 48 2.32 3.14 2.42
C ALA A 48 0.97 3.41 3.10
N PHE A 49 0.97 3.99 4.29
CA PHE A 49 -0.28 4.36 4.96
C PHE A 49 -1.07 5.42 4.16
N TRP A 50 -0.43 6.53 3.80
CA TRP A 50 -1.09 7.64 3.09
C TRP A 50 -1.45 7.30 1.64
N ASN A 51 -0.64 6.51 0.94
CA ASN A 51 -0.87 6.20 -0.47
C ASN A 51 -1.66 4.92 -0.70
N GLN A 52 -1.58 3.95 0.20
CA GLN A 52 -2.25 2.66 0.03
C GLN A 52 -3.45 2.52 0.96
N VAL A 53 -3.25 2.69 2.27
CA VAL A 53 -4.29 2.40 3.27
C VAL A 53 -5.40 3.43 3.21
N GLN A 54 -5.07 4.72 3.27
CA GLN A 54 -6.09 5.75 3.33
C GLN A 54 -6.97 5.80 2.06
N PRO A 55 -6.44 5.88 0.83
CA PRO A 55 -7.28 5.98 -0.36
C PRO A 55 -7.94 4.65 -0.74
N ASN A 56 -7.24 3.50 -0.65
CA ASN A 56 -7.81 2.23 -1.12
C ASN A 56 -8.70 1.53 -0.10
N LEU A 57 -8.47 1.74 1.19
CA LEU A 57 -9.28 1.11 2.24
C LEU A 57 -10.32 2.10 2.76
N PHE A 58 -9.89 3.20 3.38
CA PHE A 58 -10.83 4.15 3.98
C PHE A 58 -11.64 4.92 2.95
N GLY A 59 -11.04 5.31 1.83
CA GLY A 59 -11.75 5.93 0.69
C GLY A 59 -12.86 5.09 0.10
N ARG A 60 -12.75 3.76 0.19
CA ARG A 60 -13.77 2.84 -0.33
C ARG A 60 -14.79 2.40 0.73
N LEU A 61 -14.37 2.38 2.00
CA LEU A 61 -15.22 2.00 3.14
C LEU A 61 -16.18 3.12 3.55
N TRP A 62 -15.72 4.37 3.47
CA TRP A 62 -16.51 5.59 3.66
C TRP A 62 -16.34 6.51 2.45
N PRO A 63 -17.12 6.26 1.38
CA PRO A 63 -17.17 7.20 0.26
C PRO A 63 -17.80 8.53 0.65
N GLN A 64 -17.59 9.57 -0.15
CA GLN A 64 -18.19 10.87 0.06
C GLN A 64 -19.71 10.77 -0.08
N ALA A 65 -20.40 10.85 1.06
CA ALA A 65 -21.85 10.86 1.12
C ALA A 65 -22.36 12.14 1.77
N GLU A 66 -23.47 12.65 1.22
CA GLU A 66 -24.20 13.76 1.80
C GLU A 66 -24.89 13.31 3.09
N VAL A 67 -24.59 13.96 4.21
CA VAL A 67 -25.10 13.54 5.53
C VAL A 67 -26.63 13.63 5.62
N ALA A 68 -27.25 14.52 4.84
CA ALA A 68 -28.70 14.74 4.83
C ALA A 68 -29.49 13.58 4.16
N SER A 69 -28.87 12.83 3.25
CA SER A 69 -29.52 11.73 2.51
C SER A 69 -29.32 10.36 3.17
N LEU A 70 -28.62 10.29 4.31
CA LEU A 70 -28.31 9.04 4.99
C LEU A 70 -29.50 8.53 5.82
N GLU A 71 -30.10 7.43 5.36
CA GLU A 71 -31.16 6.72 6.07
C GLU A 71 -30.70 5.34 6.58
N GLY A 72 -31.32 4.88 7.67
CA GLY A 72 -31.11 3.53 8.22
C GLY A 72 -29.69 3.25 8.71
N PHE A 73 -29.14 2.08 8.34
CA PHE A 73 -27.83 1.59 8.76
C PHE A 73 -26.68 2.52 8.35
N ASN A 74 -26.79 3.20 7.20
CA ASN A 74 -25.74 4.10 6.73
C ASN A 74 -25.56 5.30 7.66
N LYS A 75 -26.64 5.85 8.22
CA LYS A 75 -26.55 6.92 9.22
C LYS A 75 -25.76 6.49 10.46
N PHE A 76 -25.99 5.27 10.93
CA PHE A 76 -25.21 4.69 12.04
C PHE A 76 -23.73 4.52 11.66
N TRP A 77 -23.46 3.98 10.47
CA TRP A 77 -22.10 3.74 9.98
C TRP A 77 -21.28 5.02 9.80
N TYR A 78 -21.89 6.09 9.26
CA TYR A 78 -21.26 7.42 9.20
C TYR A 78 -21.28 8.15 10.55
N GLY A 79 -22.07 7.69 11.52
CA GLY A 79 -21.98 8.09 12.92
C GLY A 79 -20.65 7.67 13.56
N ILE A 80 -20.20 6.45 13.27
CA ILE A 80 -18.86 5.96 13.67
C ILE A 80 -17.77 6.82 13.03
N TYR A 81 -17.91 7.14 11.75
CA TYR A 81 -16.97 8.04 11.05
C TYR A 81 -16.83 9.39 11.76
N ASN A 82 -17.95 10.00 12.19
CA ASN A 82 -17.95 11.28 12.91
C ASN A 82 -17.21 11.23 14.25
N VAL A 83 -17.34 10.13 15.00
CA VAL A 83 -16.58 9.96 16.24
C VAL A 83 -15.08 9.84 15.94
N LEU A 84 -14.74 9.13 14.87
CA LEU A 84 -13.36 8.88 14.49
C LEU A 84 -12.68 10.13 13.90
N SER A 85 -13.41 10.93 13.12
CA SER A 85 -12.90 12.19 12.55
C SER A 85 -12.59 13.22 13.63
N VAL A 86 -13.35 13.26 14.73
CA VAL A 86 -13.05 14.10 15.89
C VAL A 86 -11.66 13.81 16.46
N LEU A 87 -11.30 12.52 16.56
CA LEU A 87 -10.00 12.09 17.08
C LEU A 87 -8.88 12.18 16.03
N PHE A 88 -9.19 11.94 14.76
CA PHE A 88 -8.21 11.77 13.68
C PHE A 88 -8.54 12.61 12.44
N ARG A 89 -8.74 13.92 12.63
CA ARG A 89 -9.11 14.87 11.55
C ARG A 89 -8.23 14.82 10.30
N LYS A 90 -6.93 14.56 10.46
CA LYS A 90 -6.01 14.46 9.31
C LYS A 90 -6.22 13.18 8.47
N VAL A 91 -6.69 12.12 9.10
CA VAL A 91 -6.93 10.83 8.42
C VAL A 91 -8.34 10.80 7.82
N PHE A 92 -9.31 11.41 8.50
CA PHE A 92 -10.71 11.49 8.10
C PHE A 92 -11.12 12.97 7.94
N PRO A 93 -10.90 13.55 6.75
CA PRO A 93 -11.29 14.92 6.45
C PRO A 93 -12.82 15.05 6.33
N GLU A 94 -13.34 16.18 6.80
CA GLU A 94 -14.75 16.57 6.64
C GLU A 94 -14.79 17.77 5.69
N ASP A 95 -15.43 17.60 4.53
CA ASP A 95 -15.52 18.63 3.51
C ASP A 95 -16.94 19.21 3.48
N THR A 96 -17.04 20.53 3.55
CA THR A 96 -18.31 21.24 3.37
C THR A 96 -18.27 21.95 2.03
N ILE A 97 -19.07 21.50 1.07
CA ILE A 97 -19.17 22.12 -0.26
C ILE A 97 -20.55 22.78 -0.36
N ASN A 98 -20.59 24.08 -0.65
CA ASN A 98 -21.84 24.86 -0.81
C ASN A 98 -22.80 24.76 0.39
N GLY A 99 -22.28 24.65 1.61
CA GLY A 99 -23.09 24.53 2.84
C GLY A 99 -23.65 23.13 3.10
N VAL A 100 -23.39 22.16 2.22
CA VAL A 100 -23.72 20.75 2.40
C VAL A 100 -22.52 20.03 3.00
N LEU A 101 -22.77 19.27 4.07
CA LEU A 101 -21.74 18.47 4.76
C LEU A 101 -21.56 17.15 4.03
N TYR A 102 -20.39 16.97 3.42
CA TYR A 102 -19.95 15.71 2.86
C TYR A 102 -19.03 15.01 3.86
N ARG A 103 -19.24 13.71 4.05
CA ARG A 103 -18.37 12.85 4.87
C ARG A 103 -17.88 11.71 4.02
N GLY A 104 -16.57 11.46 4.05
CA GLY A 104 -15.93 10.37 3.32
C GLY A 104 -14.75 10.85 2.49
N ILE A 105 -13.99 9.88 1.97
CA ILE A 105 -12.67 10.14 1.35
C ILE A 105 -12.67 9.85 -0.16
N GLY A 106 -13.60 9.03 -0.68
CA GLY A 106 -13.60 8.62 -2.10
C GLY A 106 -14.90 8.90 -2.84
N ASP A 107 -14.81 9.13 -4.15
CA ASP A 107 -15.94 9.51 -5.03
C ASP A 107 -16.85 8.35 -5.47
N GLN A 108 -16.59 7.13 -5.00
CA GLN A 108 -17.22 5.91 -5.52
C GLN A 108 -18.49 5.53 -4.74
N PRO A 109 -19.49 4.86 -5.36
CA PRO A 109 -20.66 4.38 -4.63
C PRO A 109 -20.27 3.37 -3.54
N GLN A 110 -20.97 3.43 -2.41
CA GLN A 110 -20.71 2.60 -1.24
C GLN A 110 -20.85 1.12 -1.59
N ASN A 111 -19.75 0.38 -1.45
CA ASN A 111 -19.70 -1.05 -1.67
C ASN A 111 -19.34 -1.74 -0.36
N LEU A 112 -20.30 -2.49 0.20
CA LEU A 112 -20.16 -3.15 1.49
C LEU A 112 -19.08 -4.27 1.48
N SER A 113 -18.70 -4.75 0.29
CA SER A 113 -17.65 -5.76 0.10
C SER A 113 -16.27 -5.35 0.63
N TYR A 114 -15.98 -4.04 0.75
CA TYR A 114 -14.71 -3.55 1.30
C TYR A 114 -14.57 -3.78 2.81
N ILE A 115 -15.66 -4.11 3.52
CA ILE A 115 -15.58 -4.56 4.92
C ILE A 115 -14.72 -5.83 5.02
N PHE A 116 -14.79 -6.73 4.05
CA PHE A 116 -13.96 -7.94 4.04
C PHE A 116 -12.48 -7.60 3.99
N ALA A 117 -12.09 -6.65 3.13
CA ALA A 117 -10.72 -6.16 3.06
C ALA A 117 -10.28 -5.48 4.37
N PHE A 118 -11.19 -4.73 5.02
CA PHE A 118 -10.91 -4.10 6.31
C PHE A 118 -10.66 -5.11 7.43
N ILE A 119 -11.47 -6.17 7.50
CA ILE A 119 -11.30 -7.26 8.47
C ILE A 119 -9.96 -7.98 8.25
N LEU A 120 -9.62 -8.29 6.99
CA LEU A 120 -8.33 -8.90 6.67
C LEU A 120 -7.14 -7.98 6.99
N GLY A 121 -7.29 -6.67 6.80
CA GLY A 121 -6.31 -5.68 7.24
C GLY A 121 -6.14 -5.66 8.76
N LEU A 122 -7.25 -5.71 9.52
CA LEU A 122 -7.23 -5.76 10.98
C LEU A 122 -6.56 -7.05 11.49
N PHE A 123 -6.80 -8.19 10.83
CA PHE A 123 -6.15 -9.46 11.16
C PHE A 123 -4.61 -9.40 11.03
N MET A 124 -4.10 -8.56 10.13
CA MET A 124 -2.66 -8.34 9.99
C MET A 124 -2.07 -7.62 11.21
N LEU A 125 -2.81 -6.73 11.86
CA LEU A 125 -2.37 -6.05 13.08
C LEU A 125 -2.27 -6.99 14.29
N PHE A 126 -3.09 -8.04 14.33
CA PHE A 126 -3.02 -9.05 15.39
C PHE A 126 -1.74 -9.88 15.38
N ARG A 127 -0.91 -9.74 14.34
CA ARG A 127 0.46 -10.26 14.32
C ARG A 127 1.31 -9.70 15.47
N LEU A 128 1.03 -8.50 15.98
CA LEU A 128 1.76 -7.92 17.11
C LEU A 128 1.47 -8.64 18.45
N ILE A 129 0.38 -9.41 18.54
CA ILE A 129 -0.01 -10.14 19.74
C ILE A 129 0.23 -11.64 19.52
N PRO A 130 1.27 -12.24 20.13
CA PRO A 130 1.63 -13.65 19.86
C PRO A 130 0.49 -14.66 20.09
N LYS A 131 -0.42 -14.36 21.02
CA LYS A 131 -1.57 -15.23 21.36
C LYS A 131 -2.64 -15.32 20.27
N ILE A 132 -2.86 -14.24 19.50
CA ILE A 132 -3.91 -14.16 18.47
C ILE A 132 -3.29 -14.16 17.06
N GLY A 133 -1.96 -14.20 16.95
CA GLY A 133 -1.23 -14.14 15.69
C GLY A 133 -1.55 -15.24 14.67
N TRP A 134 -2.23 -16.32 15.06
CA TRP A 134 -2.74 -17.31 14.10
C TRP A 134 -3.76 -16.70 13.12
N LEU A 135 -4.50 -15.68 13.54
CA LEU A 135 -5.51 -15.03 12.71
C LEU A 135 -4.88 -14.22 11.56
N SER A 136 -3.66 -13.72 11.74
CA SER A 136 -2.87 -13.07 10.68
C SER A 136 -2.54 -14.03 9.52
N ARG A 137 -2.58 -15.35 9.73
CA ARG A 137 -2.26 -16.34 8.68
C ARG A 137 -3.30 -16.34 7.55
N TRP A 138 -4.56 -16.04 7.86
CA TRP A 138 -5.62 -15.90 6.87
C TRP A 138 -5.37 -14.71 5.93
N SER A 139 -4.98 -13.56 6.51
CA SER A 139 -4.62 -12.37 5.73
C SER A 139 -3.37 -12.62 4.87
N LEU A 140 -2.33 -13.24 5.42
CA LEU A 140 -1.12 -13.61 4.66
C LEU A 140 -1.42 -14.59 3.53
N GLY A 141 -2.25 -15.60 3.77
CA GLY A 141 -2.66 -16.56 2.75
C GLY A 141 -3.40 -15.89 1.59
N TYR A 142 -4.30 -14.95 1.89
CA TYR A 142 -5.00 -14.16 0.88
C TYR A 142 -4.04 -13.29 0.05
N VAL A 143 -3.13 -12.57 0.70
CA VAL A 143 -2.14 -11.71 0.00
C VAL A 143 -1.21 -12.55 -0.89
N ILE A 144 -0.69 -13.67 -0.38
CA ILE A 144 0.20 -14.56 -1.13
C ILE A 144 -0.57 -15.23 -2.28
N GLY A 145 -1.80 -15.69 -2.05
CA GLY A 145 -2.64 -16.29 -3.08
C GLY A 145 -2.96 -15.33 -4.23
N MET A 146 -3.33 -14.08 -3.91
CA MET A 146 -3.53 -13.05 -4.94
C MET A 146 -2.24 -12.71 -5.68
N ALA A 147 -1.12 -12.52 -4.97
CA ALA A 147 0.16 -12.20 -5.61
C ALA A 147 0.64 -13.34 -6.52
N ALA A 148 0.52 -14.60 -6.06
CA ALA A 148 0.87 -15.78 -6.84
C ALA A 148 -0.06 -15.94 -8.06
N GLY A 149 -1.38 -15.73 -7.89
CA GLY A 149 -2.34 -15.82 -8.99
C GLY A 149 -2.11 -14.75 -10.06
N LEU A 150 -1.88 -13.49 -9.66
CA LEU A 150 -1.60 -12.40 -10.59
C LEU A 150 -0.29 -12.65 -11.35
N ARG A 151 0.74 -13.11 -10.64
CA ARG A 151 2.03 -13.47 -11.25
C ARG A 151 1.89 -14.66 -12.18
N LEU A 152 1.16 -15.70 -11.79
CA LEU A 152 0.91 -16.87 -12.63
C LEU A 152 0.28 -16.46 -13.96
N TYR A 153 -0.75 -15.60 -13.93
CA TYR A 153 -1.34 -15.06 -15.16
C TYR A 153 -0.32 -14.29 -16.00
N GLY A 154 0.47 -13.41 -15.38
CA GLY A 154 1.53 -12.66 -16.06
C GLY A 154 2.58 -13.55 -16.73
N TYR A 155 3.02 -14.61 -16.04
CA TYR A 155 3.96 -15.61 -16.55
C TYR A 155 3.35 -16.43 -17.68
N MET A 156 2.08 -16.86 -17.56
CA MET A 156 1.40 -17.59 -18.63
C MET A 156 1.27 -16.74 -19.90
N SER A 157 0.92 -15.46 -19.76
CA SER A 157 0.73 -14.58 -20.90
C SER A 157 2.03 -14.12 -21.57
N SER A 158 3.09 -13.90 -20.80
CA SER A 158 4.33 -13.31 -21.33
C SER A 158 5.34 -14.37 -21.75
N ASP A 159 5.51 -15.39 -20.93
CA ASP A 159 6.56 -16.38 -21.12
C ASP A 159 6.01 -17.62 -21.81
N VAL A 160 4.93 -18.21 -21.31
CA VAL A 160 4.42 -19.48 -21.87
C VAL A 160 3.79 -19.30 -23.25
N ILE A 161 2.86 -18.36 -23.41
CA ILE A 161 2.23 -18.10 -24.71
C ILE A 161 3.24 -17.55 -25.71
N GLY A 162 4.13 -16.65 -25.27
CA GLY A 162 5.22 -16.12 -26.10
C GLY A 162 6.17 -17.22 -26.59
N GLN A 163 6.53 -18.16 -25.72
CA GLN A 163 7.38 -19.31 -26.07
C GLN A 163 6.67 -20.32 -26.98
N ILE A 164 5.37 -20.57 -26.75
CA ILE A 164 4.57 -21.43 -27.64
C ILE A 164 4.50 -20.79 -29.03
N HIS A 165 4.22 -19.49 -29.13
CA HIS A 165 4.17 -18.76 -30.39
C HIS A 165 5.54 -18.73 -31.10
N ALA A 166 6.63 -18.57 -30.37
CA ALA A 166 7.99 -18.59 -30.93
C ALA A 166 8.42 -19.99 -31.43
N THR A 167 7.80 -21.05 -30.91
CA THR A 167 8.11 -22.44 -31.29
C THR A 167 7.18 -22.96 -32.39
N MET A 168 6.02 -22.32 -32.60
CA MET A 168 5.19 -22.59 -33.77
C MET A 168 5.88 -22.01 -35.01
N LEU A 169 6.39 -22.88 -35.88
CA LEU A 169 6.83 -22.47 -37.21
C LEU A 169 5.67 -21.76 -37.92
N PRO A 170 5.84 -20.52 -38.41
CA PRO A 170 4.77 -19.83 -39.11
C PRO A 170 4.41 -20.60 -40.39
N LEU A 171 3.22 -21.19 -40.40
CA LEU A 171 2.71 -22.02 -41.50
C LEU A 171 2.44 -21.21 -42.78
N TRP A 172 2.39 -19.88 -42.68
CA TRP A 172 2.17 -19.00 -43.82
C TRP A 172 2.93 -17.68 -43.64
N THR A 173 3.99 -17.49 -44.42
CA THR A 173 4.86 -16.30 -44.35
C THR A 173 4.57 -15.26 -45.43
N GLY A 174 3.47 -15.41 -46.16
CA GLY A 174 3.07 -14.50 -47.25
C GLY A 174 3.67 -14.86 -48.61
N ASP A 175 4.66 -15.75 -48.65
CA ASP A 175 5.24 -16.30 -49.88
C ASP A 175 5.39 -17.83 -49.79
N LEU A 176 5.15 -18.53 -50.89
CA LEU A 176 5.04 -20.01 -50.90
C LEU A 176 6.41 -20.68 -50.75
N VAL A 177 7.45 -20.07 -51.33
CA VAL A 177 8.83 -20.58 -51.27
C VAL A 177 9.44 -20.40 -49.89
N SER A 178 9.14 -19.29 -49.20
CA SER A 178 9.60 -19.05 -47.83
C SER A 178 8.86 -19.87 -46.79
N SER A 179 7.63 -20.30 -47.07
CA SER A 179 6.83 -21.16 -46.18
C SER A 179 7.21 -22.64 -46.28
N ILE A 180 7.82 -23.07 -47.40
CA ILE A 180 8.32 -24.44 -47.60
C ILE A 180 9.74 -24.63 -47.04
N ASN A 181 10.50 -23.55 -46.87
CA ASN A 181 11.87 -23.55 -46.35
C ASN A 181 11.95 -23.09 -44.87
N ASN A 182 10.83 -23.17 -44.14
CA ASN A 182 10.69 -22.77 -42.75
C ASN A 182 10.54 -23.98 -41.84
#